data_AF-A0A818YLK6-F1
#
_entry.id   AF-A0A818YLK6-F1
#
_cell.length_a   1.000
_cell.length_b   1.000
_cell.length_c   1.000
_cell.angle_alpha   90.00
_cell.angle_beta   90.00
_cell.angle_gamma   90.00
#
_symmetry.space_group_name_H-M   'P 1'
#
loop_
_entity.id
_entity.type
_entity.pdbx_description
1 polymer ?
#
loop_
_entity_poly.entity_id
_entity_poly.type
_entity_poly.pdbx_seq_one_letter_code
_entity_poly.pdbx_strand_id
1 'polypeptide(L)'
;MHCKILFHWFFERIRNYNLFIPEENDYDDNNDEPKDPTTVLKYQKYKTWLYIFLLMVSLYILFYITLRESESRMATVSNIAPAIFNQLRLKHKDSLLCPCSKATIPHKVFISNTIKFHPLCSSIFVSQQWIEALYLPNASNYEVTDFRTTASSQVNPRLF
;
A
#
# COMPACT_ATOMS: atom_id res chain seq x y z
N MET A 1 22.69 27.35 -41.24
CA MET A 1 23.92 26.90 -41.94
C MET A 1 24.95 26.25 -41.00
N HIS A 2 25.08 26.70 -39.74
CA HIS A 2 26.05 26.16 -38.76
C HIS A 2 25.88 24.68 -38.33
N CYS A 3 24.64 24.18 -38.23
CA CYS A 3 24.38 22.82 -37.69
C CYS A 3 24.92 21.70 -38.61
N LYS A 4 24.86 21.88 -39.94
CA LYS A 4 25.39 20.90 -40.91
C LYS A 4 26.92 20.80 -40.85
N ILE A 5 27.60 21.92 -40.60
CA ILE A 5 29.06 21.98 -40.52
C ILE A 5 29.54 21.31 -39.23
N LEU A 6 28.86 21.57 -38.11
CA LEU A 6 29.13 20.90 -36.83
C LEU A 6 28.91 19.39 -36.92
N PHE A 7 27.82 18.94 -37.55
CA PHE A 7 27.54 17.53 -37.73
C PHE A 7 28.57 16.85 -38.62
N HIS A 8 28.98 17.50 -39.71
CA HIS A 8 30.03 16.98 -40.59
C HIS A 8 31.37 16.86 -39.85
N TRP A 9 31.78 17.90 -39.11
CA TRP A 9 33.02 17.89 -38.34
C TRP A 9 33.02 16.80 -37.26
N PHE A 10 31.90 16.64 -36.56
CA PHE A 10 31.74 15.61 -35.55
C PHE A 10 31.79 14.20 -36.16
N PHE A 11 31.10 14.00 -37.29
CA PHE A 11 31.09 12.73 -38.01
C PHE A 11 32.47 12.36 -38.56
N GLU A 12 33.21 13.32 -39.11
CA GLU A 12 34.59 13.06 -39.56
C GLU A 12 35.53 12.73 -38.42
N ARG A 13 35.34 13.39 -37.26
CA ARG A 13 36.13 13.10 -36.07
C ARG A 13 35.85 11.69 -35.56
N ILE A 14 34.59 11.28 -35.47
CA ILE A 14 34.20 9.92 -35.09
C ILE A 14 34.71 8.87 -36.09
N ARG A 15 34.70 9.16 -37.40
CA ARG A 15 35.15 8.21 -38.44
C ARG A 15 36.62 7.81 -38.28
N ASN A 16 37.44 8.71 -37.75
CA ASN A 16 38.87 8.49 -37.55
C ASN A 16 39.23 8.01 -36.14
N TYR A 17 38.24 7.77 -35.27
CA TYR A 17 38.48 7.26 -33.93
C TYR A 17 38.74 5.74 -33.95
N ASN A 18 39.85 5.33 -33.34
CA ASN A 18 40.11 3.95 -32.94
C ASN A 18 40.05 3.91 -31.42
N LEU A 19 39.05 3.24 -30.86
CA LEU A 19 38.88 3.14 -29.42
C LEU A 19 39.81 2.09 -28.80
N PHE A 20 40.17 1.07 -29.59
CA PHE A 20 40.96 -0.07 -29.15
C PHE A 20 42.40 0.04 -29.62
N ILE A 21 43.33 -0.24 -28.70
CA ILE A 21 44.79 -0.28 -28.89
C ILE A 21 45.17 -1.73 -29.31
N PRO A 22 46.26 -1.94 -30.07
CA PRO A 22 46.72 -3.29 -30.40
C PRO A 22 46.86 -4.19 -29.17
N GLU A 23 46.40 -5.42 -29.28
CA GLU A 23 46.55 -6.45 -28.24
C GLU A 23 47.93 -7.12 -28.39
N GLU A 24 48.48 -7.71 -27.33
CA GLU A 24 49.81 -8.36 -27.34
C GLU A 24 49.93 -9.47 -28.42
N ASN A 25 48.80 -10.11 -28.75
CA ASN A 25 48.67 -11.10 -29.82
C ASN A 25 48.87 -10.54 -31.25
N ASP A 26 48.77 -9.21 -31.43
CA ASP A 26 48.94 -8.50 -32.71
C ASP A 26 50.43 -8.25 -33.03
N TYR A 27 51.34 -8.51 -32.09
CA TYR A 27 52.79 -8.40 -32.23
C TYR A 27 53.44 -9.76 -32.57
N ASP A 28 54.60 -9.72 -33.25
CA ASP A 28 55.45 -10.90 -33.41
C ASP A 28 56.16 -11.19 -32.07
N ASP A 29 56.17 -12.45 -31.64
CA ASP A 29 56.72 -12.86 -30.34
C ASP A 29 58.26 -12.72 -30.30
N ASN A 30 58.89 -12.55 -31.46
CA ASN A 30 60.35 -12.51 -31.61
C ASN A 30 60.93 -11.09 -31.71
N ASN A 31 60.12 -10.13 -32.14
CA ASN A 31 60.48 -8.71 -32.23
C ASN A 31 59.17 -7.97 -32.00
N ASP A 32 59.11 -6.98 -31.09
CA ASP A 32 57.90 -6.20 -30.73
C ASP A 32 57.27 -5.38 -31.90
N GLU A 33 57.45 -5.83 -33.14
CA GLU A 33 56.85 -5.32 -34.36
C GLU A 33 55.49 -6.00 -34.64
N PRO A 34 54.50 -5.25 -35.18
CA PRO A 34 53.22 -5.82 -35.58
C PRO A 34 53.38 -6.82 -36.73
N LYS A 35 52.69 -7.97 -36.66
CA LYS A 35 52.71 -9.01 -37.72
C LYS A 35 52.34 -8.48 -39.12
N ASP A 36 51.47 -7.47 -39.17
CA ASP A 36 51.22 -6.61 -40.34
C ASP A 36 50.44 -5.36 -39.88
N PRO A 37 51.05 -4.15 -39.91
CA PRO A 37 50.44 -2.94 -39.36
C PRO A 37 49.15 -2.52 -40.10
N THR A 38 48.96 -2.95 -41.34
CA THR A 38 47.82 -2.53 -42.16
C THR A 38 46.56 -3.34 -41.88
N THR A 39 46.70 -4.62 -41.54
CA THR A 39 45.58 -5.51 -41.20
C THR A 39 45.11 -5.30 -39.76
N VAL A 40 46.05 -5.10 -38.83
CA VAL A 40 45.76 -4.76 -37.43
C VAL A 40 44.92 -3.47 -37.34
N LEU A 41 45.28 -2.43 -38.09
CA LEU A 41 44.55 -1.15 -38.08
C LEU A 41 43.15 -1.23 -38.70
N LYS A 42 42.94 -2.10 -39.69
CA LYS A 42 41.61 -2.35 -40.28
C LYS A 42 40.70 -3.09 -39.29
N TYR A 43 41.25 -4.08 -38.59
CA TYR A 43 40.52 -4.85 -37.59
C TYR A 43 40.10 -4.00 -36.39
N GLN A 44 40.99 -3.13 -35.90
CA GLN A 44 40.70 -2.17 -34.82
C GLN A 44 39.57 -1.20 -35.18
N LYS A 45 39.58 -0.68 -36.41
CA LYS A 45 38.49 0.15 -36.93
C LYS A 45 37.18 -0.63 -36.88
N TYR A 46 37.16 -1.83 -37.45
CA TYR A 46 35.96 -2.66 -37.47
C TYR A 46 35.40 -2.95 -36.08
N LYS A 47 36.26 -3.34 -35.11
CA LYS A 47 35.88 -3.52 -33.70
C LYS A 47 35.27 -2.26 -33.11
N THR A 48 35.87 -1.10 -33.36
CA THR A 48 35.37 0.20 -32.87
C THR A 48 34.00 0.53 -33.45
N TRP A 49 33.78 0.33 -34.74
CA TRP A 49 32.49 0.56 -35.40
C TRP A 49 31.40 -0.39 -34.89
N LEU A 50 31.74 -1.67 -34.71
CA LEU A 50 30.83 -2.67 -34.12
C LEU A 50 30.43 -2.27 -32.69
N TYR A 51 31.39 -1.85 -31.86
CA TYR A 51 31.14 -1.39 -30.49
C TYR A 51 30.23 -0.17 -30.45
N ILE A 52 30.51 0.86 -31.26
CA ILE A 52 29.68 2.07 -31.34
C ILE A 52 28.26 1.72 -31.79
N PHE A 53 28.12 0.83 -32.78
CA PHE A 53 26.80 0.37 -33.23
C PHE A 53 26.02 -0.30 -32.09
N LEU A 54 26.64 -1.25 -31.39
CA LEU A 54 26.03 -1.93 -30.24
C LEU A 54 25.65 -0.95 -29.11
N LEU A 55 26.52 0.02 -28.82
CA LEU A 55 26.26 1.05 -27.82
C LEU A 55 25.03 1.89 -28.22
N MET A 56 24.97 2.34 -29.47
CA MET A 56 23.82 3.12 -29.96
C MET A 56 22.52 2.32 -29.92
N VAL A 57 22.56 1.03 -30.26
CA VAL A 57 21.39 0.14 -30.15
C VAL A 57 20.95 0.02 -28.69
N SER A 58 21.88 -0.18 -27.75
CA SER A 58 21.56 -0.29 -26.32
C SER A 58 20.91 0.98 -25.77
N LEU A 59 21.46 2.15 -26.10
CA LEU A 59 20.92 3.45 -25.70
C LEU A 59 19.55 3.70 -26.32
N TYR A 60 19.34 3.31 -27.58
CA TYR A 60 18.04 3.41 -28.24
C TYR A 60 16.97 2.56 -27.55
N ILE A 61 17.30 1.32 -27.17
CA ILE A 61 16.38 0.45 -26.42
C ILE A 61 16.01 1.07 -25.08
N LEU A 62 16.99 1.55 -24.32
CA LEU A 62 16.75 2.21 -23.03
C LEU A 62 15.86 3.44 -23.20
N PHE A 63 16.17 4.30 -24.16
CA PHE A 63 15.37 5.49 -24.46
C PHE A 63 13.93 5.13 -24.83
N TYR A 64 13.73 4.11 -25.65
CA TYR A 64 12.41 3.65 -26.03
C TYR A 64 11.59 3.08 -24.87
N ILE A 65 12.24 2.41 -23.91
CA ILE A 65 11.59 1.93 -22.69
C ILE A 65 11.21 3.11 -21.80
N THR A 66 12.13 4.05 -21.56
CA THR A 66 11.87 5.26 -20.75
C THR A 66 10.75 6.11 -21.33
N LEU A 67 10.68 6.26 -22.66
CA LEU A 67 9.56 6.96 -23.32
C LEU A 67 8.21 6.26 -23.11
N ARG A 68 8.20 4.93 -22.96
CA ARG A 68 6.98 4.16 -22.72
C ARG A 68 6.58 4.10 -21.25
N GLU A 69 7.45 4.54 -20.35
CA GLU A 69 7.12 4.64 -18.93
C GLU A 69 6.12 5.78 -18.74
N SER A 70 4.83 5.44 -18.89
CA SER A 70 3.74 6.37 -18.59
C SER A 70 3.64 6.54 -17.08
N GLU A 71 3.70 7.79 -16.60
CA GLU A 71 3.41 8.08 -15.20
C GLU A 71 2.00 7.59 -14.84
N SER A 72 1.92 6.57 -13.98
CA SER A 72 0.66 6.12 -13.39
C SER A 72 0.20 7.16 -12.37
N ARG A 73 -0.62 8.11 -12.82
CA ARG A 73 -1.19 9.12 -11.92
C ARG A 73 -2.25 8.48 -11.03
N MET A 74 -1.97 8.40 -9.73
CA MET A 74 -2.99 8.10 -8.73
C MET A 74 -3.91 9.31 -8.56
N ALA A 75 -5.16 9.18 -9.00
CA ALA A 75 -6.21 10.18 -8.76
C ALA A 75 -7.03 9.79 -7.53
N THR A 76 -6.96 10.59 -6.46
CA THR A 76 -7.79 10.42 -5.26
C THR A 76 -9.11 11.16 -5.43
N VAL A 77 -10.22 10.43 -5.46
CA VAL A 77 -11.57 11.02 -5.51
C VAL A 77 -12.25 10.83 -4.16
N SER A 78 -12.56 11.93 -3.47
CA SER A 78 -13.33 11.94 -2.23
C SER A 78 -14.84 12.02 -2.53
N ASN A 79 -15.66 11.30 -1.76
CA ASN A 79 -17.14 11.29 -1.88
C ASN A 79 -17.67 10.78 -3.25
N ILE A 80 -17.31 9.54 -3.60
CA ILE A 80 -17.91 8.86 -4.76
C ILE A 80 -19.31 8.34 -4.43
N ALA A 81 -20.25 8.52 -5.35
CA ALA A 81 -21.57 7.91 -5.27
C ALA A 81 -21.49 6.37 -5.38
N PRO A 82 -22.31 5.59 -4.64
CA PRO A 82 -22.21 4.13 -4.62
C PRO A 82 -22.35 3.47 -6.00
N ALA A 83 -23.17 4.05 -6.88
CA ALA A 83 -23.36 3.55 -8.25
C ALA A 83 -22.08 3.69 -9.10
N ILE A 84 -21.40 4.83 -8.98
CA ILE A 84 -20.13 5.12 -9.68
C ILE A 84 -19.03 4.19 -9.14
N PHE A 85 -18.97 4.00 -7.82
CA PHE A 85 -18.04 3.05 -7.20
C PHE A 85 -18.16 1.65 -7.78
N ASN A 86 -19.39 1.14 -7.89
CA ASN A 86 -19.63 -0.20 -8.41
C ASN A 86 -19.17 -0.35 -9.87
N GLN A 87 -19.38 0.66 -10.70
CA GLN A 87 -18.88 0.67 -12.09
C GLN A 87 -17.35 0.70 -12.15
N LEU A 88 -16.71 1.55 -11.35
CA LEU A 88 -15.24 1.62 -11.28
C LEU A 88 -14.63 0.32 -10.75
N ARG A 89 -15.25 -0.30 -9.75
CA ARG A 89 -14.82 -1.59 -9.19
C ARG A 89 -14.88 -2.72 -10.22
N LEU A 90 -15.85 -2.70 -11.13
CA LEU A 90 -15.93 -3.68 -12.23
C LEU A 90 -14.83 -3.46 -13.26
N LYS A 91 -14.49 -2.21 -13.57
CA LYS A 91 -13.53 -1.86 -14.63
C LYS A 91 -12.06 -1.88 -14.19
N HIS A 92 -11.80 -1.57 -12.92
CA HIS A 92 -10.45 -1.35 -12.37
C HIS A 92 -10.22 -2.14 -11.08
N LYS A 93 -10.66 -3.40 -11.05
CA LYS A 93 -10.64 -4.26 -9.85
C LYS A 93 -9.25 -4.35 -9.20
N ASP A 94 -8.20 -4.47 -10.01
CA ASP A 94 -6.84 -4.75 -9.53
C ASP A 94 -6.04 -3.48 -9.19
N SER A 95 -6.49 -2.29 -9.64
CA SER A 95 -5.80 -1.02 -9.41
C SER A 95 -6.55 -0.06 -8.48
N LEU A 96 -7.78 -0.37 -8.08
CA LEU A 96 -8.60 0.46 -7.22
C LEU A 96 -8.28 0.21 -5.73
N LEU A 97 -7.64 1.18 -5.08
CA LEU A 97 -7.37 1.17 -3.64
C LEU A 97 -8.39 2.03 -2.89
N CYS A 98 -9.07 1.46 -1.89
CA CYS A 98 -9.99 2.17 -1.00
C CYS A 98 -9.39 2.25 0.41
N PRO A 99 -8.63 3.31 0.73
CA PRO A 99 -8.16 3.51 2.08
C PRO A 99 -9.35 3.79 3.01
N CYS A 100 -9.44 3.06 4.12
CA CYS A 100 -10.44 3.33 5.15
C CYS A 100 -10.15 4.67 5.81
N SER A 101 -11.15 5.55 5.91
CA SER A 101 -10.99 6.87 6.55
C SER A 101 -10.75 6.77 8.06
N LYS A 102 -11.21 5.69 8.69
CA LYS A 102 -10.99 5.38 10.11
C LYS A 102 -10.75 3.88 10.27
N ALA A 103 -9.69 3.52 10.99
CA ALA A 103 -9.36 2.12 11.29
C ALA A 103 -10.28 1.49 12.34
N THR A 104 -11.01 2.31 13.11
CA THR A 104 -11.93 1.84 14.15
C THR A 104 -13.17 2.71 14.15
N ILE A 105 -14.34 2.07 14.08
CA ILE A 105 -15.63 2.75 14.19
C ILE A 105 -16.13 2.53 15.62
N PRO A 106 -16.41 3.60 16.40
CA PRO A 106 -16.88 3.45 17.77
C PRO A 106 -18.26 2.77 17.81
N HIS A 107 -18.44 1.78 18.70
CA HIS A 107 -19.68 0.99 18.84
C HIS A 107 -20.96 1.82 19.03
N LYS A 108 -20.84 3.01 19.64
CA LYS A 108 -21.91 4.01 19.78
C LYS A 108 -22.61 4.35 18.46
N VAL A 109 -21.93 4.23 17.32
CA VAL A 109 -22.45 4.61 16.00
C VAL A 109 -23.43 3.57 15.44
N PHE A 110 -23.26 2.30 15.80
CA PHE A 110 -24.10 1.20 15.29
C PHE A 110 -25.13 0.69 16.29
N ILE A 111 -24.87 0.85 17.58
CA ILE A 111 -25.69 0.25 18.63
C ILE A 111 -26.45 1.36 19.37
N SER A 112 -27.61 1.73 18.83
CA SER A 112 -28.65 2.45 19.57
C SER A 112 -29.47 1.42 20.37
N ASN A 113 -28.96 0.98 21.51
CA ASN A 113 -29.66 -0.02 22.31
C ASN A 113 -30.68 0.65 23.23
N THR A 114 -31.96 0.59 22.89
CA THR A 114 -33.04 0.83 23.86
C THR A 114 -33.21 -0.44 24.68
N ILE A 115 -32.54 -0.52 25.83
CA ILE A 115 -32.64 -1.67 26.73
C ILE A 115 -34.08 -1.74 27.26
N LYS A 116 -34.84 -2.74 26.81
CA LYS A 116 -36.18 -3.02 27.34
C LYS A 116 -36.04 -4.03 28.46
N PHE A 117 -36.17 -3.56 29.69
CA PHE A 117 -36.21 -4.43 30.85
C PHE A 117 -37.53 -5.22 30.87
N HIS A 118 -37.48 -6.45 31.40
CA HIS A 118 -38.69 -7.19 31.71
C HIS A 118 -39.52 -6.39 32.73
N PRO A 119 -40.86 -6.37 32.66
CA PRO A 119 -41.69 -5.58 33.56
C PRO A 119 -41.39 -5.78 35.05
N LEU A 120 -40.97 -6.99 35.45
CA LEU A 120 -40.52 -7.29 36.82
C LEU A 120 -39.25 -6.54 37.22
N CYS A 121 -38.29 -6.43 36.30
CA CYS A 121 -37.02 -5.73 36.52
C CYS A 121 -37.14 -4.21 36.42
N SER A 122 -38.27 -3.71 35.95
CA SER A 122 -38.64 -2.29 36.01
C SER A 122 -39.80 -2.02 36.98
N SER A 123 -40.15 -3.00 37.81
CA SER A 123 -41.24 -2.88 38.79
C SER A 123 -40.76 -2.32 40.12
N ILE A 124 -41.70 -2.09 41.03
CA ILE A 124 -41.39 -1.68 42.41
C ILE A 124 -40.56 -2.71 43.17
N PHE A 125 -40.55 -3.99 42.76
CA PHE A 125 -39.85 -5.06 43.47
C PHE A 125 -38.33 -4.91 43.47
N VAL A 126 -37.77 -4.18 42.50
CA VAL A 126 -36.34 -3.85 42.44
C VAL A 126 -36.02 -2.48 43.06
N SER A 127 -37.03 -1.77 43.56
CA SER A 127 -36.81 -0.47 44.21
C SER A 127 -36.21 -0.67 45.60
N GLN A 128 -35.30 0.22 45.97
CA GLN A 128 -34.65 0.21 47.29
C GLN A 128 -35.69 0.27 48.43
N GLN A 129 -36.76 1.05 48.25
CA GLN A 129 -37.85 1.18 49.21
C GLN A 129 -38.56 -0.15 49.46
N TRP A 130 -38.81 -0.93 48.41
CA TRP A 130 -39.42 -2.25 48.55
C TRP A 130 -38.47 -3.22 49.26
N ILE A 131 -37.19 -3.21 48.89
CA ILE A 131 -36.17 -4.07 49.51
C ILE A 131 -36.05 -3.76 51.01
N GLU A 132 -35.99 -2.49 51.39
CA GLU A 132 -35.90 -2.06 52.79
C GLU A 132 -37.16 -2.44 53.60
N ALA A 133 -38.33 -2.42 52.97
CA ALA A 133 -39.58 -2.86 53.60
C ALA A 133 -39.57 -4.37 53.95
N LEU A 134 -38.73 -5.19 53.32
CA LEU A 134 -38.59 -6.62 53.66
C LEU A 134 -37.80 -6.82 54.97
N TYR A 135 -37.02 -5.83 55.43
CA TYR A 135 -36.14 -5.94 56.59
C TYR A 135 -36.53 -4.97 57.73
N LEU A 136 -37.81 -4.65 57.85
CA LEU A 136 -38.34 -3.81 58.93
C LEU A 136 -37.97 -4.40 60.30
N PRO A 137 -37.41 -3.62 61.24
CA PRO A 137 -36.95 -4.12 62.54
C PRO A 137 -38.09 -4.62 63.44
N ASN A 138 -39.31 -4.13 63.22
CA ASN A 138 -40.51 -4.52 63.95
C ASN A 138 -41.38 -5.52 63.17
N ALA A 139 -40.82 -6.25 62.20
CA ALA A 139 -41.56 -7.21 61.40
C ALA A 139 -42.27 -8.29 62.26
N SER A 140 -41.72 -8.63 63.44
CA SER A 140 -42.31 -9.56 64.40
C SER A 140 -43.60 -9.08 65.06
N ASN A 141 -43.95 -7.79 64.95
CA ASN A 141 -45.16 -7.22 65.52
C ASN A 141 -46.39 -7.36 64.60
N TYR A 142 -46.19 -7.80 63.36
CA TYR A 142 -47.28 -8.11 62.44
C TYR A 142 -47.82 -9.53 62.67
N GLU A 143 -49.04 -9.80 62.20
CA GLU A 143 -49.61 -11.14 62.27
C GLU A 143 -48.73 -12.14 61.50
N VAL A 144 -48.66 -13.38 61.98
CA VAL A 144 -47.89 -14.47 61.37
C VAL A 144 -48.29 -14.81 59.92
N THR A 145 -49.45 -14.35 59.47
CA THR A 145 -49.93 -14.48 58.09
C THR A 145 -49.48 -13.33 57.18
N ASP A 146 -48.98 -12.23 57.75
CA ASP A 146 -48.46 -11.10 56.99
C ASP A 146 -47.12 -11.49 56.36
N PHE A 147 -47.00 -11.38 55.04
CA PHE A 147 -45.79 -11.74 54.31
C PHE A 147 -44.54 -11.00 54.80
N ARG A 148 -44.70 -9.81 55.39
CA ARG A 148 -43.59 -9.01 55.94
C ARG A 148 -42.90 -9.71 57.12
N THR A 149 -43.57 -10.64 57.80
CA THR A 149 -42.97 -11.43 58.89
C THR A 149 -41.95 -12.45 58.38
N THR A 150 -42.11 -12.98 57.17
CA THR A 150 -41.27 -14.04 56.60
C THR A 150 -40.40 -13.57 55.43
N ALA A 151 -40.69 -12.39 54.87
CA ALA A 151 -40.02 -11.80 53.72
C ALA A 151 -38.48 -11.75 53.82
N SER A 152 -37.95 -11.36 54.98
CA SER A 152 -36.50 -11.22 55.23
C SER A 152 -35.73 -12.54 55.14
N SER A 153 -36.42 -13.68 55.27
CA SER A 153 -35.82 -15.02 55.14
C SER A 153 -35.77 -15.54 53.70
N GLN A 154 -36.50 -14.91 52.77
CA GLN A 154 -36.64 -15.37 51.38
C GLN A 154 -35.65 -14.70 50.41
N VAL A 155 -35.05 -13.59 50.82
CA VAL A 155 -34.13 -12.79 50.01
C VAL A 155 -32.89 -12.51 50.83
N ASN A 156 -31.71 -12.61 50.22
CA ASN A 156 -30.43 -12.28 50.87
C ASN A 156 -29.92 -10.94 50.31
N PRO A 157 -29.77 -9.89 51.13
CA PRO A 157 -29.39 -8.57 50.66
C PRO A 157 -27.90 -8.46 50.30
N ARG A 158 -27.08 -9.48 50.59
CA ARG A 158 -25.63 -9.50 50.28
C ARG A 158 -25.30 -9.92 48.84
N LEU A 159 -26.29 -10.19 48.01
CA LEU A 159 -26.12 -10.65 46.62
C LEU A 159 -26.40 -9.57 45.57
N PHE A 160 -26.64 -8.33 45.99
CA PHE A 160 -26.80 -7.16 45.12
C PHE A 160 -25.76 -6.09 45.45
#